data_AF-A0A3N5T3N0-F1
#
_entry.id   AF-A0A3N5T3N0-F1
#
_cell.length_a   1.000
_cell.length_b   1.000
_cell.length_c   1.000
_cell.angle_alpha   90.00
_cell.angle_beta   90.00
_cell.angle_gamma   90.00
#
_symmetry.space_group_name_H-M   'P 1'
#
loop_
_entity.id
_entity.type
_entity.pdbx_description
1 polymer ?
#
loop_
_entity_poly.entity_id
_entity_poly.type
_entity_poly.pdbx_seq_one_letter_code
_entity_poly.pdbx_strand_id
1 'polypeptide(L)'
;KALAEGVIDGQENPVAVIYANRLYETQKYLAMTGHTYSTMVHVINKKVWNKLTPEQQKIVSEESVKAGDWMRNSVRYAEADQIEKLKQLGVQVTYPDKSKFKAMMKSAYARMNAIAGEENIQEFVKMVDAAK
;
A
#
# COMPACT_ATOMS: atom_id res chain seq x y z
N LYS A 1 -6.40 -3.21 20.67
CA LYS A 1 -7.28 -2.74 21.78
C LYS A 1 -8.68 -2.39 21.27
N ALA A 2 -8.87 -1.33 20.47
CA ALA A 2 -10.20 -0.95 19.96
C ALA A 2 -10.95 -2.07 19.20
N LEU A 3 -10.26 -2.87 18.36
CA LEU A 3 -10.85 -4.03 17.68
C LEU A 3 -11.27 -5.14 18.66
N ALA A 4 -10.46 -5.40 19.69
CA ALA A 4 -10.72 -6.44 20.69
C ALA A 4 -11.88 -6.07 21.61
N GLU A 5 -12.01 -4.78 21.94
CA GLU A 5 -13.08 -4.21 22.76
C GLU A 5 -14.35 -3.94 21.95
N GLY A 6 -14.34 -4.17 20.63
CA GLY A 6 -15.49 -3.93 19.75
C GLY A 6 -15.87 -2.46 19.56
N VAL A 7 -14.96 -1.53 19.87
CA VAL A 7 -15.17 -0.08 19.64
C VAL A 7 -15.19 0.26 18.16
N ILE A 8 -14.47 -0.54 17.36
CA ILE A 8 -14.47 -0.47 15.89
C ILE A 8 -14.67 -1.88 15.33
N ASP A 9 -15.44 -1.98 14.24
CA ASP A 9 -15.78 -3.26 13.63
C ASP A 9 -14.70 -3.80 12.69
N GLY A 10 -13.85 -2.90 12.21
CA GLY A 10 -12.87 -3.22 11.17
C GLY A 10 -11.76 -2.19 11.07
N GLN A 11 -10.78 -2.55 10.25
CA GLN A 11 -9.62 -1.74 9.93
C GLN A 11 -9.20 -2.02 8.49
N GLU A 12 -8.40 -1.13 7.94
CA GLU A 12 -7.68 -1.36 6.69
C GLU A 12 -6.19 -1.44 7.01
N ASN A 13 -5.48 -2.37 6.37
CA ASN A 13 -4.03 -2.45 6.34
C ASN A 13 -3.60 -3.41 5.23
N PRO A 14 -2.33 -3.35 4.80
CA PRO A 14 -1.73 -4.42 4.00
C PRO A 14 -1.80 -5.78 4.73
N VAL A 15 -1.92 -6.88 3.97
CA VAL A 15 -1.97 -8.26 4.51
C VAL A 15 -0.79 -8.55 5.45
N ALA A 16 0.40 -8.08 5.10
CA ALA A 16 1.60 -8.26 5.90
C ALA A 16 1.47 -7.66 7.31
N VAL A 17 0.83 -6.51 7.45
CA VAL A 17 0.61 -5.85 8.75
C VAL A 17 -0.44 -6.62 9.56
N ILE A 18 -1.54 -7.04 8.92
CA ILE A 18 -2.60 -7.84 9.54
C ILE A 18 -2.01 -9.13 10.14
N TYR A 19 -1.17 -9.81 9.36
CA TYR A 19 -0.51 -11.05 9.78
C TYR A 19 0.53 -10.80 10.89
N ALA A 20 1.46 -9.85 10.70
CA ALA A 20 2.54 -9.59 11.65
C ALA A 20 2.02 -9.12 13.02
N ASN A 21 0.99 -8.29 13.03
CA ASN A 21 0.38 -7.77 14.27
C ASN A 21 -0.73 -8.66 14.82
N ARG A 22 -0.91 -9.87 14.26
CA ARG A 22 -1.89 -10.86 14.72
C ARG A 22 -3.33 -10.36 14.79
N LEU A 23 -3.71 -9.44 13.90
CA LEU A 23 -5.05 -8.84 13.92
C LEU A 23 -6.16 -9.88 13.68
N TYR A 24 -5.82 -11.02 13.05
CA TYR A 24 -6.69 -12.18 12.87
C TYR A 24 -7.22 -12.81 14.17
N GLU A 25 -6.57 -12.57 15.31
CA GLU A 25 -7.06 -13.03 16.61
C GLU A 25 -8.40 -12.36 16.94
N THR A 26 -8.55 -11.09 16.54
CA THR A 26 -9.74 -10.24 16.80
C THR A 26 -10.60 -9.97 15.58
N GLN A 27 -10.16 -10.36 14.38
CA GLN A 27 -10.83 -10.08 13.10
C GLN A 27 -11.00 -11.38 12.31
N LYS A 28 -12.24 -11.76 12.01
CA LYS A 28 -12.56 -13.06 11.38
C LYS A 28 -12.77 -13.00 9.88
N TYR A 29 -12.81 -11.81 9.30
CA TYR A 29 -13.03 -11.58 7.88
C TYR A 29 -11.94 -10.68 7.31
N LEU A 30 -11.49 -11.01 6.11
CA LEU A 30 -10.58 -10.18 5.32
C LEU A 30 -11.18 -10.00 3.91
N ALA A 31 -11.56 -8.78 3.56
CA ALA A 31 -12.01 -8.46 2.22
C ALA A 31 -10.86 -7.89 1.38
N MET A 32 -10.49 -8.60 0.32
CA MET A 32 -9.44 -8.20 -0.62
C MET A 32 -9.94 -7.12 -1.59
N THR A 33 -10.13 -5.92 -1.04
CA THR A 33 -10.72 -4.76 -1.71
C THR A 33 -9.77 -4.07 -2.70
N GLY A 34 -8.46 -4.11 -2.47
CA GLY A 34 -7.46 -3.46 -3.33
C GLY A 34 -7.70 -1.97 -3.53
N HIS A 35 -8.16 -1.29 -2.47
CA HIS A 35 -8.63 0.10 -2.50
C HIS A 35 -7.49 1.13 -2.40
N THR A 36 -6.29 0.71 -2.01
CA THR A 36 -5.08 1.54 -1.93
C THR A 36 -3.87 0.80 -2.50
N TYR A 37 -2.94 1.55 -3.07
CA TYR A 37 -1.60 1.07 -3.40
C TYR A 37 -0.60 1.99 -2.71
N SER A 38 0.10 1.48 -1.70
CA SER A 38 1.06 2.26 -0.93
C SER A 38 2.40 2.30 -1.67
N THR A 39 2.90 3.51 -1.90
CA THR A 39 4.26 3.74 -2.40
C THR A 39 5.16 4.17 -1.25
N MET A 40 6.43 3.78 -1.34
CA MET A 40 7.48 4.28 -0.45
C MET A 40 8.57 4.91 -1.32
N VAL A 41 9.05 6.07 -0.89
CA VAL A 41 10.16 6.77 -1.54
C VAL A 41 11.34 6.79 -0.59
N HIS A 42 12.51 6.41 -1.08
CA HIS A 42 13.75 6.65 -0.35
C HIS A 42 14.08 8.14 -0.43
N VAL A 43 14.26 8.75 0.74
CA VAL A 43 14.61 10.16 0.87
C VAL A 43 15.89 10.30 1.68
N ILE A 44 16.74 11.24 1.28
CA ILE A 44 17.98 11.56 1.97
C ILE A 44 18.04 13.06 2.22
N ASN A 45 18.57 13.45 3.39
CA ASN A 45 18.77 14.86 3.72
C ASN A 45 19.72 15.50 2.69
N LYS A 46 19.30 16.61 2.09
CA LYS A 46 20.08 17.30 1.03
C LYS A 46 21.49 17.73 1.49
N LYS A 47 21.67 18.14 2.74
CA LYS A 47 23.01 18.51 3.26
C LYS A 47 23.92 17.30 3.40
N VAL A 48 23.36 16.13 3.73
CA VAL A 48 24.12 14.87 3.78
C VAL A 48 24.48 14.42 2.36
N TRP A 49 23.50 14.44 1.45
CA TRP A 49 23.71 14.11 0.04
C TRP A 49 24.85 14.92 -0.60
N ASN A 50 24.84 16.24 -0.39
CA ASN A 50 25.84 17.14 -0.95
C ASN A 50 27.26 16.95 -0.37
N LYS A 51 27.41 16.23 0.74
CA LYS A 51 28.73 15.89 1.31
C LYS A 51 29.32 14.60 0.73
N LEU A 52 28.52 13.81 0.01
CA LEU A 52 28.97 12.58 -0.64
C LEU A 52 29.76 12.92 -1.91
N THR A 53 30.76 12.08 -2.24
CA THR A 53 31.44 12.18 -3.54
C THR A 53 30.49 11.75 -4.68
N PRO A 54 30.78 12.10 -5.94
CA PRO A 54 29.99 11.63 -7.09
C PRO A 54 29.82 10.10 -7.12
N GLU A 55 30.87 9.35 -6.79
CA GLU A 55 30.85 7.88 -6.74
C GLU A 55 29.92 7.38 -5.64
N GLN A 56 29.95 8.01 -4.46
CA GLN A 56 29.06 7.65 -3.35
C GLN A 56 27.60 7.97 -3.67
N GLN A 57 27.32 9.13 -4.28
CA GLN A 57 25.97 9.49 -4.74
C GLN A 57 25.43 8.47 -5.75
N LYS A 58 26.29 8.02 -6.68
CA LYS A 58 25.94 6.98 -7.64
C LYS A 58 25.57 5.68 -6.95
N ILE A 59 26.41 5.19 -6.04
CA ILE A 59 26.15 3.94 -5.29
C ILE A 59 24.82 4.03 -4.53
N VAL A 60 24.58 5.12 -3.78
CA VAL A 60 23.33 5.27 -3.00
C VAL A 60 22.11 5.27 -3.92
N SER A 61 22.19 5.91 -5.09
CA SER A 61 21.10 5.93 -6.07
C SER A 61 20.81 4.53 -6.63
N GLU A 62 21.86 3.81 -7.04
CA GLU A 62 21.74 2.48 -7.63
C GLU A 62 21.19 1.47 -6.61
N GLU A 63 21.73 1.46 -5.40
CA GLU A 63 21.29 0.55 -4.34
C GLU A 63 19.88 0.89 -3.83
N SER A 64 19.50 2.18 -3.84
CA SER A 64 18.11 2.60 -3.56
C SER A 64 17.12 2.00 -4.55
N VAL A 65 17.44 1.98 -5.85
CA VAL A 65 16.58 1.37 -6.88
C VAL A 65 16.50 -0.14 -6.67
N LYS A 66 17.64 -0.83 -6.50
CA LYS A 66 17.70 -2.28 -6.27
C LYS A 66 16.92 -2.69 -5.02
N ALA A 67 17.07 -1.94 -3.92
CA ALA A 67 16.32 -2.19 -2.69
C ALA A 67 14.81 -2.02 -2.90
N GLY A 68 14.39 -1.02 -3.68
CA GLY A 68 12.98 -0.82 -4.05
C GLY A 68 12.42 -1.99 -4.88
N ASP A 69 13.17 -2.50 -5.85
CA ASP A 69 12.79 -3.68 -6.64
C ASP A 69 12.69 -4.93 -5.78
N TRP A 70 13.70 -5.16 -4.93
CA TRP A 70 13.71 -6.28 -4.00
C TRP A 70 12.53 -6.24 -3.02
N MET A 71 12.23 -5.06 -2.45
CA MET A 71 11.10 -4.88 -1.55
C MET A 71 9.77 -5.18 -2.26
N ARG A 72 9.55 -4.65 -3.48
CA ARG A 72 8.32 -4.91 -4.26
C ARG A 72 8.11 -6.39 -4.52
N ASN A 73 9.17 -7.10 -4.90
CA ASN A 73 9.10 -8.54 -5.13
C ASN A 73 8.81 -9.30 -3.82
N SER A 74 9.53 -8.97 -2.74
CA SER A 74 9.38 -9.63 -1.44
C SER A 74 7.96 -9.48 -0.88
N VAL A 75 7.37 -8.28 -0.95
CA VAL A 75 5.99 -8.04 -0.50
C VAL A 75 5.00 -8.86 -1.33
N ARG A 76 5.17 -8.90 -2.66
CA ARG A 76 4.28 -9.66 -3.55
C ARG A 76 4.30 -11.16 -3.26
N TYR A 77 5.48 -11.73 -3.05
CA TYR A 77 5.61 -13.15 -2.70
C TYR A 77 5.07 -13.47 -1.31
N ALA A 78 5.31 -12.59 -0.34
CA ALA A 78 4.83 -12.78 1.02
C ALA A 78 3.29 -12.68 1.12
N GLU A 79 2.64 -11.79 0.35
CA GLU A 79 1.20 -11.58 0.44
C GLU A 79 0.40 -12.86 0.14
N ALA A 80 0.76 -13.61 -0.91
CA ALA A 80 0.06 -14.85 -1.26
C ALA A 80 0.19 -15.91 -0.15
N ASP A 81 1.40 -16.12 0.38
CA ASP A 81 1.66 -17.03 1.49
C ASP A 81 0.90 -16.61 2.77
N GLN A 82 0.89 -15.31 3.08
CA GLN A 82 0.20 -14.78 4.25
C GLN A 82 -1.32 -14.92 4.15
N ILE A 83 -1.91 -14.74 2.96
CA ILE A 83 -3.34 -15.00 2.73
C ILE A 83 -3.69 -16.45 3.07
N GLU A 84 -2.88 -17.42 2.60
CA GLU A 84 -3.12 -18.83 2.90
C GLU A 84 -2.96 -19.14 4.38
N LYS A 85 -1.95 -18.57 5.04
CA LYS A 85 -1.78 -18.69 6.50
C LYS A 85 -2.96 -18.11 7.26
N LEU A 86 -3.48 -16.95 6.85
CA LEU A 86 -4.67 -16.35 7.46
C LEU A 86 -5.91 -17.24 7.33
N LYS A 87 -6.11 -17.88 6.16
CA LYS A 87 -7.18 -18.88 5.98
C LYS A 87 -7.01 -20.07 6.92
N GLN A 88 -5.80 -20.61 7.05
CA GLN A 88 -5.49 -21.71 7.99
C GLN A 88 -5.74 -21.33 9.45
N LEU A 89 -5.56 -20.06 9.80
CA LEU A 89 -5.88 -19.48 11.11
C LEU A 89 -7.39 -19.17 11.29
N GLY A 90 -8.23 -19.54 10.32
CA GLY A 90 -9.68 -19.42 10.38
C GLY A 90 -10.25 -18.09 9.90
N VAL A 91 -9.45 -17.23 9.26
CA VAL A 91 -9.95 -15.99 8.64
C VAL A 91 -10.68 -16.30 7.35
N GLN A 92 -11.90 -15.78 7.19
CA GLN A 92 -12.65 -15.86 5.95
C GLN A 92 -12.20 -14.76 4.98
N VAL A 93 -11.51 -15.16 3.92
CA VAL A 93 -11.03 -14.24 2.89
C VAL A 93 -12.06 -14.13 1.76
N THR A 94 -12.47 -12.90 1.43
CA THR A 94 -13.43 -12.61 0.36
C THR A 94 -12.83 -11.70 -0.70
N TYR A 95 -13.35 -11.77 -1.93
CA TYR A 95 -12.90 -10.98 -3.08
C TYR A 95 -14.10 -10.21 -3.65
N PRO A 96 -14.44 -9.05 -3.09
CA PRO A 96 -15.61 -8.30 -3.53
C PRO A 96 -15.42 -7.67 -4.92
N ASP A 97 -16.53 -7.37 -5.59
CA ASP A 97 -16.52 -6.66 -6.87
C ASP A 97 -16.00 -5.21 -6.70
N LYS A 98 -14.75 -5.01 -7.10
CA LYS A 98 -14.03 -3.74 -6.98
C LYS A 98 -14.64 -2.61 -7.82
N SER A 99 -15.41 -2.94 -8.87
CA SER A 99 -16.04 -1.92 -9.73
C SER A 99 -17.06 -1.08 -8.95
N LYS A 100 -17.78 -1.70 -8.01
CA LYS A 100 -18.73 -1.03 -7.12
C LYS A 100 -18.05 -0.05 -6.18
N PHE A 101 -16.89 -0.41 -5.63
CA PHE A 101 -16.08 0.49 -4.80
C PHE A 101 -15.57 1.67 -5.63
N LYS A 102 -15.02 1.40 -6.81
CA LYS A 102 -14.50 2.44 -7.71
C LYS A 102 -15.60 3.43 -8.12
N ALA A 103 -16.82 2.97 -8.39
CA ALA A 103 -17.94 3.84 -8.74
C ALA A 103 -18.33 4.84 -7.63
N MET A 104 -18.08 4.50 -6.37
CA MET A 104 -18.36 5.35 -5.21
C MET A 104 -17.27 6.41 -4.94
N MET A 105 -16.12 6.33 -5.62
CA MET A 105 -14.98 7.23 -5.38
C MET A 105 -15.17 8.66 -5.89
N LYS A 106 -16.30 8.99 -6.53
CA LYS A 106 -16.55 10.32 -7.12
C LYS A 106 -16.30 11.47 -6.14
N SER A 107 -16.79 11.35 -4.91
CA SER A 107 -16.61 12.38 -3.87
C SER A 107 -15.16 12.48 -3.38
N ALA A 108 -14.43 11.36 -3.36
CA ALA A 108 -13.01 11.34 -3.05
C ALA A 108 -12.20 12.04 -4.14
N TYR A 109 -12.45 11.76 -5.42
CA TYR A 109 -11.82 12.46 -6.54
C TYR A 109 -12.12 13.97 -6.52
N ALA A 110 -13.36 14.37 -6.20
CA ALA A 110 -13.69 15.79 -6.06
C ALA A 110 -12.86 16.48 -4.97
N ARG A 111 -12.66 15.83 -3.80
CA ARG A 111 -11.78 16.35 -2.74
C ARG A 111 -10.32 16.39 -3.18
N MET A 112 -9.85 15.37 -3.88
CA MET A 112 -8.48 15.35 -4.41
C MET A 112 -8.26 16.47 -5.42
N ASN A 113 -9.20 16.71 -6.33
CA ASN A 113 -9.15 17.81 -7.30
C ASN A 113 -9.09 19.17 -6.60
N ALA A 114 -9.87 19.36 -5.51
CA ALA A 114 -9.84 20.60 -4.75
C ALA A 114 -8.49 20.87 -4.04
N ILE A 115 -7.77 19.82 -3.65
CA ILE A 115 -6.47 19.93 -2.96
C ILE A 115 -5.31 20.04 -3.95
N ALA A 116 -5.29 19.17 -4.96
CA ALA A 116 -4.16 18.97 -5.85
C ALA A 116 -4.32 19.63 -7.22
N GLY A 117 -5.52 20.12 -7.56
CA GLY A 117 -5.85 20.61 -8.90
C GLY A 117 -6.32 19.48 -9.82
N GLU A 118 -7.38 19.74 -10.59
CA GLU A 118 -7.99 18.74 -11.47
C GLU A 118 -7.02 18.24 -12.55
N GLU A 119 -6.25 19.14 -13.17
CA GLU A 119 -5.25 18.78 -14.18
C GLU A 119 -4.22 17.78 -13.64
N ASN A 120 -3.73 17.99 -12.42
CA ASN A 120 -2.76 17.09 -11.78
C ASN A 120 -3.34 15.71 -11.47
N ILE A 121 -4.60 15.66 -11.01
CA ILE A 121 -5.28 14.38 -10.75
C ILE A 121 -5.56 13.65 -12.06
N GLN A 122 -6.00 14.34 -13.11
CA GLN A 122 -6.20 13.75 -14.43
C GLN A 122 -4.89 13.19 -14.99
N GLU A 123 -3.79 13.93 -14.87
CA GLU A 123 -2.48 13.45 -15.32
C GLU A 123 -2.01 12.24 -14.52
N PHE A 124 -2.16 12.25 -13.21
CA PHE A 124 -1.87 11.09 -12.38
C PHE A 124 -2.69 9.85 -12.79
N VAL A 125 -3.99 10.02 -13.06
CA VAL A 125 -4.86 8.92 -13.51
C VAL A 125 -4.39 8.37 -14.86
N LYS A 126 -3.99 9.22 -15.82
CA LYS A 126 -3.40 8.76 -17.09
C LYS A 126 -2.13 7.94 -16.86
N MET A 127 -1.23 8.40 -15.98
CA MET A 127 -0.01 7.65 -15.64
C MET A 127 -0.34 6.27 -15.06
N VAL A 128 -1.33 6.21 -14.16
CA VAL A 128 -1.79 4.93 -13.58
C VAL A 128 -2.37 4.01 -14.64
N ASP A 129 -3.19 4.54 -15.57
CA ASP A 129 -3.79 3.74 -16.63
C ASP A 129 -2.77 3.24 -17.65
N ALA A 130 -1.71 4.02 -17.93
CA ALA A 130 -0.60 3.60 -18.80
C ALA A 130 0.33 2.54 -18.17
N ALA A 131 0.31 2.42 -16.84
CA ALA A 131 1.14 1.47 -16.09
C ALA A 131 0.44 0.12 -15.81
N LYS A 132 -0.81 -0.04 -16.24
CA LYS A 132 -1.57 -1.31 -16.18
C LYS A 132 -1.21 -2.21 -17.34
#